data_AF-X5RT05-F1
#
_entry.id   AF-X5RT05-F1
#
_cell.length_a   1.000
_cell.length_b   1.000
_cell.length_c   1.000
_cell.angle_alpha   90.00
_cell.angle_beta   90.00
_cell.angle_gamma   90.00
#
_symmetry.space_group_name_H-M   'P 1'
#
loop_
_entity.id
_entity.type
_entity.pdbx_description
1 polymer ?
#
loop_
_entity_poly.entity_id
_entity_poly.type
_entity_poly.pdbx_seq_one_letter_code
_entity_poly.pdbx_strand_id
1 'polypeptide(L)' 'MVTGDADFVLVVAVDDVEAFDVFVKTKLYTNQNVRKFKSMITLDRVKFEPRVLI' A
#
# COMPACT_ATOMS: atom_id res chain seq x y z
N MET A 1 -7.69 -13.33 -4.90
CA MET A 1 -6.34 -13.94 -4.84
C MET A 1 -5.40 -13.02 -5.58
N VAL A 2 -4.28 -12.62 -4.98
CA VAL A 2 -3.20 -11.98 -5.72
C VAL A 2 -2.35 -13.13 -6.26
N THR A 3 -2.21 -13.23 -7.57
CA THR A 3 -1.40 -14.26 -8.23
C THR A 3 -0.35 -13.52 -9.07
N GLY A 4 0.93 -13.64 -8.73
CA GLY A 4 2.03 -12.96 -9.45
C GLY A 4 3.15 -12.45 -8.54
N ASP A 5 3.79 -11.34 -8.92
CA ASP A 5 5.00 -10.77 -8.30
C ASP A 5 4.86 -10.29 -6.84
N ALA A 6 3.63 -10.21 -6.31
CA ALA A 6 3.37 -9.78 -4.94
C ALA A 6 2.32 -10.67 -4.27
N ASP A 7 2.55 -11.01 -3.01
CA ASP A 7 1.64 -11.83 -2.21
C ASP A 7 0.44 -11.01 -1.67
N PHE A 8 0.67 -9.73 -1.39
CA PHE A 8 -0.31 -8.82 -0.78
C PHE A 8 -0.31 -7.44 -1.43
N VAL A 9 -1.46 -6.78 -1.41
CA VAL A 9 -1.62 -5.36 -1.78
C VAL A 9 -2.13 -4.60 -0.57
N LEU A 10 -1.44 -3.53 -0.21
CA LEU A 10 -1.83 -2.63 0.87
C LEU A 10 -2.22 -1.27 0.29
N VAL A 11 -3.43 -0.80 0.62
CA VAL A 11 -3.88 0.56 0.31
C VAL A 11 -3.75 1.38 1.59
N VAL A 12 -2.93 2.43 1.54
CA VAL A 12 -2.69 3.34 2.68
C VAL A 12 -3.10 4.75 2.28
N ALA A 13 -3.77 5.45 3.18
CA ALA A 13 -3.99 6.89 3.10
C ALA A 13 -3.05 7.57 4.10
N VAL A 14 -2.29 8.56 3.61
CA VAL A 14 -1.35 9.37 4.39
C VAL A 14 -1.55 10.83 4.02
N ASP A 15 -1.20 11.72 4.94
CA ASP A 15 -1.35 13.17 4.73
C ASP A 15 -0.31 13.72 3.73
N ASP A 16 0.91 13.18 3.78
CA ASP A 16 2.02 13.57 2.91
C ASP A 16 3.01 12.41 2.64
N VAL A 17 4.03 12.70 1.83
CA VAL A 17 5.05 11.72 1.44
C VAL A 17 6.01 11.40 2.61
N GLU A 18 6.24 12.32 3.54
CA GLU A 18 7.09 12.07 4.72
C GLU A 18 6.41 11.08 5.68
N ALA A 19 5.10 11.21 5.90
CA ALA A 19 4.29 10.27 6.65
C ALA A 19 4.32 8.87 6.00
N PHE A 20 4.32 8.80 4.67
CA PHE A 20 4.52 7.53 3.96
C PHE A 20 5.90 6.92 4.24
N ASP A 21 6.97 7.71 4.18
CA ASP A 21 8.33 7.20 4.44
C ASP A 21 8.49 6.71 5.89
N VAL A 22 7.93 7.44 6.86
CA VAL A 22 7.88 7.00 8.26
C VAL A 22 7.10 5.69 8.40
N PHE A 23 5.97 5.55 7.73
CA PHE A 23 5.19 4.30 7.73
C PHE A 23 6.01 3.13 7.17
N VAL A 24 6.65 3.31 6.02
CA VAL A 24 7.49 2.30 5.38
C VAL A 24 8.63 1.87 6.31
N LYS A 25 9.34 2.83 6.90
CA LYS A 25 10.45 2.57 7.82
C LYS A 25 10.03 1.84 9.08
N THR A 26 8.91 2.22 9.66
CA THR A 26 8.46 1.68 10.95
C THR A 26 7.71 0.36 10.84
N LYS A 27 7.01 0.10 9.73
CA LYS A 27 6.12 -1.06 9.58
C LYS A 27 6.56 -2.07 8.51
N LEU A 28 7.17 -1.61 7.42
CA LEU A 28 7.55 -2.51 6.32
C LEU A 28 9.01 -2.96 6.47
N TYR A 29 9.95 -2.05 6.72
CA TYR A 29 11.38 -2.43 6.86
C TYR A 29 11.69 -3.19 8.15
N THR A 30 10.91 -2.97 9.21
CA THR A 30 11.06 -3.71 10.49
C THR A 30 10.45 -5.11 10.44
N ASN A 31 9.62 -5.39 9.43
CA ASN A 31 8.89 -6.64 9.34
C ASN A 31 9.71 -7.69 8.58
N GLN A 32 10.16 -8.72 9.30
CA GLN A 32 10.96 -9.81 8.72
C GLN A 32 10.24 -10.61 7.63
N ASN A 33 8.90 -10.54 7.58
CA ASN A 33 8.11 -11.19 6.53
C ASN A 33 8.06 -10.38 5.23
N VAL A 34 8.54 -9.13 5.24
CA VAL A 34 8.54 -8.25 4.06
C VAL A 34 9.93 -8.28 3.42
N ARG A 35 10.12 -9.11 2.40
CA ARG A 35 11.40 -9.21 1.67
C ARG A 35 11.64 -8.02 0.74
N LYS A 36 10.62 -7.65 -0.03
CA LYS A 36 10.62 -6.55 -1.00
C LYS A 36 9.19 -6.03 -1.10
N PHE A 37 9.04 -4.76 -1.41
CA PHE A 37 7.75 -4.17 -1.74
C PHE A 37 7.92 -3.14 -2.85
N LYS A 38 6.83 -2.83 -3.55
CA LYS A 38 6.75 -1.78 -4.56
C LYS A 38 5.70 -0.77 -4.11
N SER A 39 6.09 0.50 -4.00
CA SER A 39 5.16 1.60 -3.73
C SER A 39 4.58 2.13 -5.04
N MET A 40 3.26 2.32 -5.09
CA MET A 40 2.57 3.01 -6.18
C MET A 40 1.84 4.21 -5.59
N ILE A 41 2.30 5.42 -5.92
CA ILE A 41 1.67 6.66 -5.45
C ILE A 41 0.59 7.05 -6.46
N THR A 42 -0.65 7.16 -5.98
CA THR A 42 -1.77 7.61 -6.81
C THR A 42 -1.81 9.13 -6.83
N LEU A 43 -1.56 9.73 -8.00
CA LEU A 43 -1.64 11.18 -8.20
C LEU A 43 -3.07 11.65 -8.46
N ASP A 44 -3.85 10.85 -9.21
CA ASP A 44 -5.23 11.14 -9.52
C ASP A 44 -6.09 9.87 -9.41
N ARG A 45 -7.26 10.01 -8.78
CA ARG A 45 -8.22 8.92 -8.57
C ARG A 45 -9.42 9.13 -9.48
N VAL A 46 -9.39 8.47 -10.64
CA VAL A 46 -10.42 8.61 -11.68
C VAL A 46 -11.72 7.86 -11.37
N LYS A 47 -11.68 6.83 -10.51
CA LYS A 47 -12.85 6.05 -10.10
C LYS A 47 -12.61 5.43 -8.73
N PHE A 48 -13.56 5.58 -7.82
CA PHE A 48 -13.52 4.95 -6.51
C PHE A 48 -14.93 4.61 -6.06
N GLU A 49 -15.23 3.31 -5.95
CA GLU A 49 -16.54 2.86 -5.48
C GLU A 49 -16.39 1.53 -4.71
N PRO A 50 -16.01 1.59 -3.42
CA PRO A 50 -15.76 0.40 -2.61
C PRO A 50 -17.05 -0.24 -2.08
N ARG A 51 -18.21 -0.02 -2.74
CA ARG A 51 -19.47 -0.61 -2.28
C ARG A 51 -19.38 -2.12 -2.43
N VAL A 52 -19.46 -2.81 -1.29
CA VAL A 52 -19.84 -4.22 -1.26
C VAL A 52 -21.37 -4.22 -1.27
N LEU A 53 -21.96 -4.63 -2.40
CA LEU A 53 -23.38 -4.96 -2.42
C LEU A 53 -23.54 -6.18 -1.51
N ILE A 54 -24.22 -6.00 -0.38
CA ILE A 54 -24.75 -7.08 0.45
C ILE A 54 -26.12 -7.46 -0.13
#